data_AF-A0A844HSQ1-F1
#
_entry.id   AF-A0A844HSQ1-F1
#
_cell.length_a   1.000
_cell.length_b   1.000
_cell.length_c   1.000
_cell.angle_alpha   90.00
_cell.angle_beta   90.00
_cell.angle_gamma   90.00
#
_symmetry.space_group_name_H-M   'P 1'
#
loop_
_entity.id
_entity.type
_entity.pdbx_description
1 polymer ?
#
loop_
_entity_poly.entity_id
_entity_poly.type
_entity_poly.pdbx_seq_one_letter_code
_entity_poly.pdbx_strand_id
1 'polypeptide(L)'
;MISLKRGVSLRLALKFTPEEWADLEPLDYATATFKARNGRGFSLEADLEPVAQCLYVRAETEEWPVGKGSLDIRLIGSGINAALPELADIPLIVL
;
A
#
# COMPACT_ATOMS: atom_id res chain seq x y z
N MET A 1 27.40 -17.60 -12.57
CA MET A 1 27.07 -17.56 -11.13
C MET A 1 25.78 -16.78 -10.98
N ILE A 2 24.65 -17.46 -10.70
CA ILE A 2 23.35 -16.81 -10.54
C ILE A 2 23.33 -16.22 -9.13
N SER A 3 23.38 -14.90 -9.02
CA SER A 3 23.20 -14.22 -7.74
C SER A 3 21.70 -14.22 -7.41
N LEU A 4 21.30 -14.99 -6.39
CA LEU A 4 19.97 -14.90 -5.80
C LEU A 4 19.89 -13.56 -5.07
N LYS A 5 19.24 -12.58 -5.70
CA LYS A 5 18.96 -11.30 -5.07
C LYS A 5 17.86 -11.49 -4.02
N ARG A 6 18.19 -11.26 -2.74
CA ARG A 6 17.21 -11.31 -1.64
C ARG A 6 16.39 -10.02 -1.67
N GLY A 7 15.12 -10.14 -2.01
CA GLY A 7 14.16 -9.03 -1.98
C GLY A 7 13.21 -9.14 -0.80
N VAL A 8 12.60 -8.02 -0.42
CA VAL A 8 11.47 -7.99 0.52
C VAL A 8 10.23 -7.65 -0.29
N SER A 9 9.13 -8.36 -0.03
CA SER A 9 7.83 -8.06 -0.63
C SER A 9 6.88 -7.58 0.46
N LEU A 10 6.16 -6.50 0.18
CA LEU A 10 5.05 -6.03 0.99
C LEU A 10 3.76 -6.29 0.21
N ARG A 11 2.83 -7.00 0.82
CA ARG A 11 1.48 -7.26 0.29
C ARG A 11 0.47 -6.95 1.37
N LEU A 12 -0.43 -6.02 1.08
CA LEU A 12 -1.52 -5.63 1.96
C LEU A 12 -2.82 -5.66 1.16
N ALA A 13 -3.88 -6.18 1.77
CA ALA A 13 -5.23 -6.08 1.24
C ALA A 13 -6.11 -5.40 2.29
N LEU A 14 -6.73 -4.28 1.92
CA LEU A 14 -7.70 -3.57 2.73
C LEU A 14 -9.08 -3.85 2.17
N LYS A 15 -9.90 -4.54 2.95
CA LYS A 15 -11.27 -4.85 2.59
C LYS A 15 -12.22 -3.90 3.31
N PHE A 16 -13.09 -3.26 2.54
CA PHE A 16 -14.09 -2.33 3.05
C PHE A 16 -15.41 -3.07 3.30
N THR A 17 -16.25 -2.54 4.18
CA THR A 17 -17.66 -2.96 4.24
C THR A 17 -18.43 -2.36 3.05
N PRO A 18 -19.61 -2.90 2.70
CA PRO A 18 -20.44 -2.32 1.64
C PRO A 18 -20.79 -0.85 1.87
N GLU A 19 -21.02 -0.46 3.13
CA GLU A 19 -21.33 0.92 3.52
C GLU A 19 -20.12 1.84 3.32
N GLU A 20 -18.94 1.43 3.80
CA GLU A 20 -17.70 2.18 3.63
C GLU A 20 -17.33 2.35 2.15
N TRP A 21 -17.57 1.30 1.34
CA TRP A 21 -17.29 1.33 -0.09
C TRP A 21 -18.22 2.29 -0.84
N ALA A 22 -19.52 2.29 -0.51
CA ALA A 22 -20.50 3.18 -1.12
C ALA A 22 -20.19 4.66 -0.85
N ASP A 23 -19.62 4.99 0.31
CA ASP A 23 -19.20 6.35 0.66
C ASP A 23 -17.93 6.81 -0.11
N LEU A 24 -17.16 5.87 -0.64
CA LEU A 24 -15.92 6.14 -1.37
C LEU A 24 -16.14 6.25 -2.89
N GLU A 25 -17.17 5.62 -3.44
CA GLU A 25 -17.44 5.65 -4.88
C GLU A 25 -17.94 7.03 -5.36
N PRO A 26 -17.48 7.49 -6.54
CA PRO A 26 -16.65 6.78 -7.51
C PRO A 26 -15.14 7.02 -7.29
N LEU A 27 -14.38 5.93 -7.13
CA LEU A 27 -12.91 5.95 -7.10
C LEU A 27 -12.34 5.64 -8.48
N ASP A 28 -11.35 6.41 -8.93
CA ASP A 28 -10.65 6.20 -10.21
C ASP A 28 -9.38 5.36 -10.01
N TYR A 29 -8.58 5.70 -8.99
CA TYR A 29 -7.35 4.98 -8.65
C TYR A 29 -6.92 5.25 -7.19
N ALA A 30 -5.94 4.48 -6.72
CA ALA A 30 -5.31 4.69 -5.42
C ALA A 30 -3.80 4.92 -5.59
N THR A 31 -3.21 5.60 -4.62
CA THR A 31 -1.76 5.73 -4.50
C THR A 31 -1.35 5.32 -3.10
N ALA A 32 -0.22 4.63 -2.98
CA ALA A 32 0.31 4.19 -1.70
C ALA A 32 1.78 4.57 -1.60
N THR A 33 2.17 5.11 -0.45
CA THR A 33 3.57 5.46 -0.14
C THR A 33 3.95 4.85 1.19
N PHE A 34 5.04 4.10 1.21
CA PHE A 34 5.63 3.59 2.43
C PHE A 34 6.78 4.46 2.88
N LYS A 35 6.82 4.79 4.17
CA LYS A 35 7.92 5.50 4.80
C LYS A 35 8.62 4.57 5.79
N ALA A 36 9.83 4.15 5.45
CA ALA A 36 10.67 3.40 6.36
C ALA A 36 11.11 4.27 7.55
N ARG A 37 11.38 3.64 8.70
CA ARG A 37 11.80 4.35 9.92
C ARG A 37 13.08 5.18 9.75
N ASN A 38 13.94 4.81 8.79
CA ASN A 38 15.12 5.60 8.43
C ASN A 38 14.79 6.85 7.59
N GLY A 39 13.50 7.16 7.37
CA GLY A 39 13.01 8.32 6.64
C GLY A 39 12.89 8.12 5.13
N ARG A 40 13.32 6.96 4.59
CA ARG A 40 13.29 6.69 3.15
C ARG A 40 11.85 6.35 2.70
N GLY A 41 11.36 7.07 1.70
CA GLY A 41 10.05 6.88 1.09
C GLY A 41 10.10 5.94 -0.12
N PHE A 42 9.05 5.16 -0.31
CA PHE A 42 8.89 4.23 -1.42
C PHE A 42 7.46 4.34 -1.96
N SER A 43 7.31 4.59 -3.26
CA SER A 43 6.01 4.49 -3.92
C SER A 43 5.67 3.03 -4.14
N LEU A 44 4.43 2.66 -3.81
CA LEU A 44 3.92 1.30 -3.96
C LEU A 44 2.84 1.27 -5.05
N GLU A 45 2.68 0.10 -5.66
CA GLU A 45 1.56 -0.18 -6.54
C GLU A 45 0.30 -0.34 -5.69
N ALA A 46 -0.80 0.25 -6.15
CA ALA A 46 -2.08 0.25 -5.44
C ALA A 46 -3.20 0.01 -6.46
N ASP A 47 -3.88 -1.13 -6.33
CA ASP A 47 -4.92 -1.58 -7.24
C ASP A 47 -6.27 -1.66 -6.51
N LEU A 48 -7.28 -1.01 -7.08
CA LEU A 48 -8.66 -1.11 -6.60
C LEU A 48 -9.35 -2.28 -7.30
N GLU A 49 -10.03 -3.13 -6.54
CA GLU A 49 -10.88 -4.20 -7.04
C GLU A 49 -12.32 -3.95 -6.58
N PRO A 50 -13.15 -3.29 -7.41
CA PRO A 50 -14.50 -2.88 -7.02
C PRO A 50 -15.42 -4.05 -6.70
N VAL A 51 -15.28 -5.19 -7.40
CA VAL A 51 -16.15 -6.34 -7.19
C VAL A 51 -15.89 -6.96 -5.81
N ALA A 52 -14.63 -7.00 -5.39
CA ALA A 52 -14.26 -7.50 -4.07
C ALA A 52 -14.35 -6.42 -2.96
N GLN A 53 -14.60 -5.15 -3.34
CA GLN A 53 -14.56 -3.99 -2.45
C GLN A 53 -13.24 -3.92 -1.67
N CYS A 54 -12.14 -4.07 -2.41
CA CYS A 54 -10.80 -4.20 -1.84
C CYS A 54 -9.83 -3.22 -2.49
N LEU A 55 -8.90 -2.72 -1.68
CA LEU A 55 -7.67 -2.11 -2.15
C LEU A 55 -6.50 -3.05 -1.89
N TYR A 56 -5.75 -3.38 -2.94
CA TYR A 56 -4.52 -4.13 -2.86
C TYR A 56 -3.33 -3.18 -2.97
N VAL A 57 -2.35 -3.35 -2.08
CA VAL A 57 -1.10 -2.60 -2.12
C VAL A 57 0.06 -3.59 -2.22
N ARG A 58 0.93 -3.40 -3.21
CA ARG A 58 2.08 -4.24 -3.48
C ARG A 58 3.33 -3.41 -3.66
N ALA A 59 4.44 -3.92 -3.13
CA ALA A 59 5.76 -3.45 -3.51
C ALA A 59 6.80 -4.56 -3.42
N GLU A 60 7.68 -4.56 -4.43
CA GLU A 60 8.81 -5.48 -4.55
C GLU A 60 10.06 -4.64 -4.79
N THR A 61 11.01 -4.67 -3.85
CA THR A 61 12.33 -4.10 -4.11
C THR A 61 13.43 -4.92 -3.44
N GLU A 62 14.63 -4.82 -4.01
CA GLU A 62 15.85 -5.46 -3.56
C GLU A 62 16.55 -4.63 -2.46
N GLU A 63 16.08 -3.39 -2.19
CA GLU A 63 16.76 -2.40 -1.36
C GLU A 63 15.97 -1.98 -0.09
N TRP A 64 14.95 -2.73 0.32
CA TRP A 64 14.21 -2.37 1.53
C TRP A 64 15.12 -2.36 2.76
N PRO A 65 15.08 -1.30 3.58
CA PRO A 65 15.60 -1.40 4.94
C PRO A 65 14.73 -2.39 5.73
N VAL A 66 15.33 -3.45 6.25
CA VAL A 66 14.67 -4.37 7.18
C VAL A 66 14.29 -3.61 8.45
N GLY A 67 13.10 -3.86 8.99
CA GLY A 67 12.64 -3.21 10.22
C GLY A 67 11.16 -2.88 10.19
N LYS A 68 10.83 -1.61 10.43
CA LYS A 68 9.45 -1.10 10.48
C LYS A 68 9.30 0.18 9.67
N GLY A 69 8.08 0.50 9.29
CA GLY A 69 7.71 1.80 8.75
C GLY A 69 6.22 2.06 8.84
N SER A 70 5.78 3.13 8.18
CA SER A 70 4.37 3.48 8.06
C SER A 70 3.94 3.51 6.60
N LEU A 71 2.66 3.27 6.37
CA LEU A 71 2.04 3.27 5.05
C LEU A 71 0.95 4.33 5.01
N ASP A 72 1.13 5.26 4.07
CA ASP A 72 0.16 6.28 3.71
C ASP A 72 -0.54 5.89 2.42
N ILE A 73 -1.87 5.90 2.42
CA ILE A 73 -2.68 5.58 1.24
C ILE A 73 -3.61 6.74 0.95
N ARG A 74 -3.69 7.12 -0.33
CA ARG A 74 -4.65 8.11 -0.83
C ARG A 74 -5.55 7.49 -1.88
N LEU A 75 -6.85 7.70 -1.72
CA LEU A 75 -7.89 7.33 -2.66
C LEU A 75 -8.25 8.56 -3.50
N ILE A 76 -8.26 8.41 -4.81
CA ILE A 76 -8.47 9.51 -5.76
C ILE A 76 -9.59 9.10 -6.73
N GLY A 77 -10.62 9.93 -6.85
CA GLY A 77 -11.62 9.76 -7.89
C GLY A 77 -12.75 10.76 -7.82
N SER A 78 -13.32 11.15 -8.96
CA SER A 78 -14.51 12.02 -9.03
C SER A 78 -14.46 13.30 -8.18
N GLY A 79 -13.28 13.90 -8.03
CA GLY A 79 -13.05 15.09 -7.20
C GLY A 79 -12.76 14.82 -5.72
N ILE A 80 -12.79 13.56 -5.30
CA ILE A 80 -12.38 13.08 -3.97
C ILE A 80 -10.86 12.86 -3.97
N ASN A 81 -10.20 13.37 -2.92
CA ASN A 81 -8.82 13.06 -2.57
C ASN A 81 -8.76 12.79 -1.06
N ALA A 82 -9.09 11.56 -0.69
CA ALA A 82 -9.19 11.13 0.69
C ALA A 82 -7.92 10.37 1.11
N ALA A 83 -7.37 10.71 2.28
CA ALA A 83 -6.34 9.90 2.91
C ALA A 83 -7.00 8.84 3.79
N LEU A 84 -6.62 7.58 3.61
CA LEU A 84 -6.95 6.56 4.60
C LEU A 84 -6.10 6.75 5.86
N PRO A 85 -6.55 6.26 7.02
CA PRO A 85 -5.74 6.27 8.23
C PRO A 85 -4.36 5.65 7.99
N GLU A 86 -3.31 6.33 8.46
CA GLU A 86 -1.94 5.83 8.36
C GLU A 86 -1.84 4.47 9.07
N LEU A 87 -1.27 3.48 8.39
CA LEU A 87 -0.95 2.19 8.99
C LEU A 87 0.49 2.23 9.49
N ALA A 88 0.64 2.37 10.80
CA ALA A 88 1.95 2.45 11.45
C ALA A 88 2.52 1.06 11.79
N ASP A 89 3.82 1.04 12.11
CA ASP A 89 4.55 -0.13 12.63
C ASP A 89 4.53 -1.39 11.75
N ILE A 90 4.30 -1.25 10.43
CA ILE A 90 4.28 -2.37 9.50
C ILE A 90 5.66 -3.04 9.46
N PRO A 91 5.78 -4.34 9.78
CA PRO A 91 7.04 -5.04 9.77
C PRO A 91 7.51 -5.32 8.34
N LEU A 92 8.80 -5.08 8.09
CA LEU A 92 9.50 -5.43 6.87
C LEU A 92 10.50 -6.53 7.16
N ILE A 93 10.23 -7.72 6.63
CA ILE A 93 11.03 -8.91 6.83
C ILE A 93 11.53 -9.43 5.49
N VAL A 94 12.79 -9.87 5.45
CA VAL A 94 13.32 -10.64 4.32
C VAL A 94 12.78 -12.06 4.47
N LEU A 95 12.04 -12.53 3.46
CA LEU A 95 11.57 -13.92 3.37
C LEU A 95 12.67 -14.82 2.77
#